data_AF-K0R9S1-F1
#
_entry.id   AF-K0R9S1-F1
#
_cell.length_a   1.000
_cell.length_b   1.000
_cell.length_c   1.000
_cell.angle_alpha   90.00
_cell.angle_beta   90.00
_cell.angle_gamma   90.00
#
_symmetry.space_group_name_H-M   'P 1'
#
loop_
_entity.id
_entity.type
_entity.pdbx_description
1 polymer ?
#
loop_
_entity_poly.entity_id
_entity_poly.type
_entity_poly.pdbx_seq_one_letter_code
_entity_poly.pdbx_strand_id
1 'polypeptide(L)'
;MDAVAADYAVVGGNGNVDREPMTKRSKVILSAFLSGCAVAFVVLAMCAISGISGNYTYLRTKQADPRQSMKSQLDSGEDFRETEEMLERQIEEAMERESDEVMERGSLLPPKPRLGSVVSPVARQGAPVEQQLSVEKQHIDAEKQLIDEEKQHSDEEPVSVNAGDGPRFHKYAYVIVTYHKMGHALSNQLVEQIQRGIESSHSSKMKQNFQRLERRYINARDEFSRKTKCTKLNLEPGTVVVLEAPEFHCGREVLKHLIMDHRNIRKQKWGVKLIHLVRNPFSMAVSNYHYHRQVDTPEDFVHKTNPCITLSEKTVGRWDDLFVDLAEPFLSEAGIMNRQDFDFMYMDCHILYQTRPGLEKAPYYDHLLKLPPEEGLKMALIDKFTHLALMTTDIILFQQIQRDVMEENENLESRHRTLDILTMSMDNWIDHPSRSMTTFLDFIFKSHMSDERKAKVSAEHEKYYRDNRVPTRHVTHGKHDNNQVLMDSLRYDPVFGPPMGKMEEVVNRRLAYEEEMRRQQKYN
;
A
#
# COMPACT_ATOMS: atom_id res chain seq x y z
N MET A 1 71.19 35.40 2.25
CA MET A 1 70.19 36.11 1.43
C MET A 1 68.82 35.70 1.97
N ASP A 2 68.61 35.84 3.28
CA ASP A 2 68.22 37.06 4.04
C ASP A 2 66.68 37.17 3.99
N ALA A 3 65.97 36.72 5.04
CA ALA A 3 65.51 37.49 6.21
C ALA A 3 64.32 38.42 5.83
N VAL A 4 63.16 38.40 6.49
CA VAL A 4 62.78 39.05 7.78
C VAL A 4 61.26 38.74 7.96
N ALA A 5 60.72 38.10 9.01
CA ALA A 5 60.54 38.43 10.43
C ALA A 5 59.59 39.61 10.75
N ALA A 6 58.46 39.34 11.42
CA ALA A 6 57.81 40.27 12.37
C ALA A 6 56.82 39.52 13.29
N ASP A 7 57.25 39.30 14.53
CA ASP A 7 56.45 39.05 15.73
C ASP A 7 55.78 40.35 16.22
N TYR A 8 54.68 40.23 16.98
CA TYR A 8 54.53 40.89 18.29
C TYR A 8 53.50 40.16 19.16
N ALA A 9 53.88 39.98 20.42
CA ALA A 9 53.11 39.36 21.50
C ALA A 9 52.94 40.34 22.68
N VAL A 10 52.33 39.81 23.76
CA VAL A 10 52.22 40.29 25.17
C VAL A 10 51.07 41.30 25.38
N VAL A 11 50.17 41.28 26.40
CA VAL A 11 50.13 40.91 27.85
C VAL A 11 48.63 40.65 28.18
N GLY A 12 48.14 39.64 28.92
CA GLY A 12 48.34 39.29 30.33
C GLY A 12 47.27 39.92 31.24
N GLY A 13 46.42 39.12 31.92
CA GLY A 13 45.46 39.63 32.91
C GLY A 13 44.51 38.58 33.52
N ASN A 14 44.90 38.01 34.66
CA ASN A 14 44.12 37.16 35.55
C ASN A 14 42.94 37.91 36.21
N GLY A 15 41.84 37.20 36.47
CA GLY A 15 40.76 37.65 37.36
C GLY A 15 39.75 36.54 37.67
N ASN A 16 39.95 35.87 38.80
CA ASN A 16 39.07 34.86 39.39
C ASN A 16 37.97 35.56 40.26
N VAL A 17 37.01 34.80 40.82
CA VAL A 17 36.03 35.19 41.88
C VAL A 17 34.72 35.83 41.33
N ASP A 18 33.47 35.43 41.59
CA ASP A 18 32.85 34.61 42.65
C ASP A 18 31.46 34.05 42.25
N ARG A 19 30.99 33.09 43.05
CA ARG A 19 29.69 32.40 43.04
C ARG A 19 28.52 33.24 43.62
N GLU A 20 27.31 32.84 43.19
CA GLU A 20 26.00 32.81 43.91
C GLU A 20 25.16 34.11 44.08
N PRO A 21 23.84 34.04 44.40
CA PRO A 21 22.89 32.90 44.41
C PRO A 21 21.48 33.17 43.80
N MET A 22 20.66 32.11 43.78
CA MET A 22 19.20 32.13 43.62
C MET A 22 18.47 32.98 44.68
N THR A 23 17.38 33.65 44.30
CA THR A 23 16.22 33.88 45.20
C THR A 23 14.86 33.83 44.48
N LYS A 24 13.90 33.21 45.17
CA LYS A 24 12.47 33.01 44.84
C LYS A 24 11.59 34.22 45.15
N ARG A 25 10.35 34.14 44.62
CA ARG A 25 9.07 34.82 44.94
C ARG A 25 8.74 36.03 44.06
N SER A 26 7.53 36.28 43.57
CA SER A 26 6.24 35.55 43.57
C SER A 26 5.21 36.36 42.77
N LYS A 27 4.33 35.64 42.04
CA LYS A 27 2.88 35.87 41.81
C LYS A 27 2.38 36.89 40.74
N VAL A 28 1.28 36.44 40.12
CA VAL A 28 0.23 37.12 39.31
C VAL A 28 0.66 37.31 37.83
N ILE A 29 0.08 36.66 36.80
CA ILE A 29 -1.32 36.33 36.50
C ILE A 29 -1.41 34.97 35.77
N LEU A 30 -2.32 34.14 36.26
CA LEU A 30 -2.80 32.88 35.70
C LEU A 30 -4.24 33.13 35.21
N SER A 31 -4.47 33.24 33.89
CA SER A 31 -5.82 33.25 33.31
C SER A 31 -5.80 32.94 31.82
N ALA A 32 -5.54 31.69 31.43
CA ALA A 32 -5.79 31.22 30.06
C ALA A 32 -5.89 29.69 29.92
N PHE A 33 -6.15 28.97 31.01
CA PHE A 33 -6.40 27.52 30.98
C PHE A 33 -7.59 27.26 31.88
N LEU A 34 -8.80 27.28 31.30
CA LEU A 34 -10.05 26.66 31.77
C LEU A 34 -11.21 27.17 30.87
N SER A 35 -11.27 26.68 29.64
CA SER A 35 -12.48 26.74 28.81
C SER A 35 -12.36 25.67 27.71
N GLY A 36 -12.62 24.41 28.06
CA GLY A 36 -12.48 23.31 27.10
C GLY A 36 -12.92 21.92 27.58
N CYS A 37 -13.65 21.80 28.70
CA CYS A 37 -14.09 20.50 29.24
C CYS A 37 -15.57 20.43 29.62
N ALA A 38 -16.47 21.11 28.91
CA ALA A 38 -17.90 21.14 29.25
C ALA A 38 -18.85 20.93 28.07
N VAL A 39 -18.59 19.92 27.22
CA VAL A 39 -19.55 19.52 26.16
C VAL A 39 -19.87 18.01 26.14
N ALA A 40 -19.24 17.18 26.98
CA ALA A 40 -19.41 15.72 26.91
C ALA A 40 -20.44 15.10 27.89
N PHE A 41 -21.25 15.88 28.62
CA PHE A 41 -22.08 15.33 29.71
C PHE A 41 -23.60 15.61 29.64
N VAL A 42 -24.12 16.15 28.53
CA VAL A 42 -25.56 16.49 28.42
C VAL A 42 -26.35 15.54 27.50
N VAL A 43 -25.70 14.62 26.77
CA VAL A 43 -26.40 13.72 25.82
C VAL A 43 -26.85 12.39 26.44
N LEU A 44 -26.41 12.04 27.65
CA LEU A 44 -26.73 10.75 28.31
C LEU A 44 -27.84 10.81 29.37
N ALA A 45 -28.57 11.92 29.49
CA ALA A 45 -29.59 12.11 30.55
C ALA A 45 -30.98 12.52 30.04
N MET A 46 -31.35 12.24 28.77
CA MET A 46 -32.69 12.52 28.24
C MET A 46 -33.41 11.33 27.56
N CYS A 47 -32.96 10.08 27.76
CA CYS A 47 -33.70 8.89 27.29
C CYS A 47 -34.45 8.11 28.38
N ALA A 48 -34.54 8.64 29.60
CA ALA A 48 -35.39 8.09 30.65
C ALA A 48 -36.42 9.14 31.06
N ILE A 49 -37.58 9.12 30.41
CA ILE A 49 -38.92 9.54 30.85
C ILE A 49 -39.75 9.75 29.58
N SER A 50 -40.50 8.72 29.18
CA SER A 50 -41.75 8.82 28.42
C SER A 50 -42.37 7.43 28.39
N GLY A 51 -43.07 7.09 29.47
CA GLY A 51 -44.02 5.99 29.47
C GLY A 51 -45.31 6.46 28.82
N ILE A 52 -45.77 5.73 27.79
CA ILE A 52 -47.17 5.71 27.38
C ILE A 52 -47.58 4.26 27.14
N SER A 53 -48.71 3.95 27.75
CA SER A 53 -49.44 2.70 27.85
C SER A 53 -49.88 2.10 26.51
N GLY A 54 -49.93 0.76 26.46
CA GLY A 54 -50.61 0.02 25.40
C GLY A 54 -50.75 -1.47 25.75
N ASN A 55 -51.87 -1.83 26.36
CA ASN A 55 -52.30 -3.20 26.63
C ASN A 55 -52.42 -4.01 25.32
N TYR A 56 -51.86 -5.23 25.27
CA TYR A 56 -52.52 -6.36 24.59
C TYR A 56 -52.18 -7.71 25.25
N THR A 57 -53.28 -8.30 25.71
CA THR A 57 -53.65 -9.66 26.11
C THR A 57 -52.74 -10.85 25.74
N TYR A 58 -52.35 -11.58 26.79
CA TYR A 58 -52.41 -13.04 26.99
C TYR A 58 -52.64 -13.94 25.75
N LEU A 59 -51.68 -14.82 25.45
CA LEU A 59 -51.96 -16.23 25.16
C LEU A 59 -50.81 -17.12 25.61
N ARG A 60 -51.19 -18.13 26.39
CA ARG A 60 -50.39 -19.14 27.08
C ARG A 60 -50.34 -20.38 26.20
N THR A 61 -49.18 -20.99 25.96
CA THR A 61 -49.07 -22.46 25.86
C THR A 61 -47.62 -22.98 25.88
N LYS A 62 -47.43 -23.92 26.81
CA LYS A 62 -46.55 -25.12 26.82
C LYS A 62 -45.04 -24.95 26.70
N GLN A 63 -44.41 -25.13 27.86
CA GLN A 63 -43.06 -25.67 28.06
C GLN A 63 -42.83 -26.94 27.23
N ALA A 64 -41.75 -26.95 26.47
CA ALA A 64 -41.10 -28.13 25.94
C ALA A 64 -39.59 -28.10 26.27
N ASP A 65 -39.05 -29.29 26.42
CA ASP A 65 -37.77 -29.72 27.01
C ASP A 65 -36.51 -29.08 26.37
N PRO A 66 -35.53 -28.53 27.14
CA PRO A 66 -34.35 -27.86 26.58
C PRO A 66 -33.24 -28.78 26.06
N ARG A 67 -33.38 -30.11 26.09
CA ARG A 67 -32.27 -31.05 25.78
C ARG A 67 -32.29 -31.71 24.41
N GLN A 68 -33.22 -31.36 23.51
CA GLN A 68 -33.27 -31.92 22.15
C GLN A 68 -33.04 -30.92 21.00
N SER A 69 -32.81 -29.63 21.27
CA SER A 69 -32.67 -28.61 20.20
C SER A 69 -31.23 -28.30 19.77
N MET A 70 -30.20 -28.86 20.42
CA MET A 70 -28.79 -28.50 20.14
C MET A 70 -28.07 -29.42 19.14
N LYS A 71 -28.78 -30.38 18.53
CA LYS A 71 -28.19 -31.34 17.58
C LYS A 71 -28.70 -31.21 16.13
N SER A 72 -29.62 -30.28 15.87
CA SER A 72 -30.11 -29.98 14.50
C SER A 72 -29.80 -28.56 14.03
N GLN A 73 -28.97 -27.81 14.75
CA GLN A 73 -28.52 -26.45 14.38
C GLN A 73 -27.03 -26.37 14.02
N LEU A 74 -26.35 -27.51 13.89
CA LEU A 74 -24.95 -27.58 13.44
C LEU A 74 -24.79 -28.00 11.97
N ASP A 75 -25.90 -28.10 11.21
CA ASP A 75 -25.91 -28.54 9.80
C ASP A 75 -26.44 -27.48 8.80
N SER A 76 -26.73 -26.25 9.22
CA SER A 76 -27.07 -25.16 8.30
C SER A 76 -25.94 -24.14 8.26
N GLY A 77 -24.96 -24.38 7.38
CA GLY A 77 -23.89 -23.43 7.03
C GLY A 77 -24.36 -22.15 6.30
N GLU A 78 -25.62 -21.76 6.49
CA GLU A 78 -26.23 -20.57 5.86
C GLU A 78 -26.01 -19.30 6.71
N ASP A 79 -25.89 -19.42 8.04
CA ASP A 79 -25.84 -18.25 8.95
C ASP A 79 -24.48 -17.50 8.92
N PHE A 80 -23.40 -18.20 8.54
CA PHE A 80 -22.06 -17.59 8.47
C PHE A 80 -21.88 -16.75 7.19
N ARG A 81 -22.51 -17.14 6.08
CA ARG A 81 -22.47 -16.41 4.80
C ARG A 81 -23.18 -15.06 4.89
N GLU A 82 -24.32 -15.02 5.56
CA GLU A 82 -25.10 -13.79 5.70
C GLU A 82 -24.37 -12.76 6.60
N THR A 83 -23.63 -13.25 7.61
CA THR A 83 -22.81 -12.42 8.48
C THR A 83 -21.58 -11.85 7.74
N GLU A 84 -20.98 -12.61 6.84
CA GLU A 84 -19.82 -12.21 6.03
C GLU A 84 -20.22 -11.21 4.94
N GLU A 85 -21.32 -11.47 4.19
CA GLU A 85 -21.86 -10.54 3.20
C GLU A 85 -22.33 -9.22 3.83
N MET A 86 -22.85 -9.25 5.07
CA MET A 86 -23.21 -8.05 5.82
C MET A 86 -21.97 -7.25 6.24
N LEU A 87 -20.90 -7.92 6.64
CA LEU A 87 -19.64 -7.27 7.03
C LEU A 87 -18.94 -6.63 5.82
N GLU A 88 -18.95 -7.29 4.67
CA GLU A 88 -18.43 -6.72 3.42
C GLU A 88 -19.19 -5.46 3.00
N ARG A 89 -20.53 -5.47 3.06
CA ARG A 89 -21.34 -4.25 2.82
C ARG A 89 -21.04 -3.13 3.81
N GLN A 90 -20.85 -3.45 5.09
CA GLN A 90 -20.52 -2.44 6.11
C GLN A 90 -19.14 -1.82 5.90
N ILE A 91 -18.17 -2.60 5.40
CA ILE A 91 -16.83 -2.10 5.06
C ILE A 91 -16.90 -1.23 3.81
N GLU A 92 -17.64 -1.66 2.78
CA GLU A 92 -17.83 -0.88 1.55
C GLU A 92 -18.54 0.44 1.83
N GLU A 93 -19.63 0.44 2.62
CA GLU A 93 -20.32 1.66 3.07
C GLU A 93 -19.43 2.57 3.93
N ALA A 94 -18.52 2.02 4.74
CA ALA A 94 -17.60 2.82 5.55
C ALA A 94 -16.54 3.52 4.68
N MET A 95 -16.02 2.83 3.66
CA MET A 95 -15.09 3.41 2.70
C MET A 95 -15.76 4.49 1.82
N GLU A 96 -17.01 4.29 1.43
CA GLU A 96 -17.78 5.27 0.66
C GLU A 96 -18.04 6.56 1.46
N ARG A 97 -18.43 6.45 2.74
CA ARG A 97 -18.64 7.63 3.61
C ARG A 97 -17.36 8.44 3.80
N GLU A 98 -16.20 7.79 3.90
CA GLU A 98 -14.92 8.50 4.03
C GLU A 98 -14.51 9.21 2.73
N SER A 99 -14.81 8.62 1.56
CA SER A 99 -14.56 9.24 0.26
C SER A 99 -15.36 10.54 0.07
N ASP A 100 -16.62 10.55 0.51
CA ASP A 100 -17.49 11.71 0.42
C ASP A 100 -17.10 12.84 1.40
N GLU A 101 -16.65 12.53 2.63
CA GLU A 101 -16.17 13.55 3.58
C GLU A 101 -14.89 14.27 3.10
N VAL A 102 -14.04 13.59 2.33
CA VAL A 102 -12.82 14.17 1.75
C VAL A 102 -13.15 15.09 0.57
N MET A 103 -14.15 14.74 -0.23
CA MET A 103 -14.64 15.57 -1.35
C MET A 103 -15.31 16.86 -0.87
N GLU A 104 -16.06 16.81 0.23
CA GLU A 104 -16.74 18.00 0.76
C GLU A 104 -15.75 19.04 1.32
N ARG A 105 -14.64 18.58 1.95
CA ARG A 105 -13.58 19.48 2.46
C ARG A 105 -12.71 20.12 1.37
N GLY A 106 -12.67 19.56 0.16
CA GLY A 106 -11.97 20.13 -1.00
C GLY A 106 -12.68 21.32 -1.66
N SER A 107 -13.94 21.59 -1.30
CA SER A 107 -14.80 22.58 -1.98
C SER A 107 -14.79 23.99 -1.36
N LEU A 108 -14.07 24.19 -0.25
CA LEU A 108 -13.91 25.49 0.41
C LEU A 108 -12.53 26.09 0.13
N LEU A 109 -12.28 26.51 -1.12
CA LEU A 109 -11.11 27.33 -1.45
C LEU A 109 -11.42 28.83 -1.31
N PRO A 110 -10.53 29.64 -0.70
CA PRO A 110 -10.67 31.09 -0.65
C PRO A 110 -10.56 31.72 -2.06
N PRO A 111 -11.10 32.93 -2.28
CA PRO A 111 -11.15 33.55 -3.61
C PRO A 111 -9.75 33.78 -4.19
N LYS A 112 -9.55 33.35 -5.43
CA LYS A 112 -8.32 33.53 -6.21
C LYS A 112 -7.93 35.03 -6.29
N PRO A 113 -6.64 35.39 -6.11
CA PRO A 113 -6.19 36.75 -6.38
C PRO A 113 -6.19 37.03 -7.89
N ARG A 114 -6.54 38.26 -8.25
CA ARG A 114 -6.60 38.76 -9.64
C ARG A 114 -5.21 38.70 -10.28
N LEU A 115 -5.13 38.15 -11.49
CA LEU A 115 -3.95 38.21 -12.35
C LEU A 115 -3.63 39.67 -12.71
N GLY A 116 -2.48 40.15 -12.22
CA GLY A 116 -1.74 41.26 -12.78
C GLY A 116 -0.64 40.72 -13.70
N SER A 117 -0.45 41.39 -14.84
CA SER A 117 0.52 41.03 -15.87
C SER A 117 1.95 41.46 -15.51
N VAL A 118 2.88 40.89 -16.30
CA VAL A 118 4.27 41.29 -16.60
C VAL A 118 5.41 40.71 -15.73
N VAL A 119 6.27 39.90 -16.38
CA VAL A 119 7.74 40.07 -16.60
C VAL A 119 8.51 38.72 -16.59
N SER A 120 9.14 38.42 -17.74
CA SER A 120 10.38 37.66 -18.08
C SER A 120 10.82 36.36 -17.37
N PRO A 121 11.50 35.45 -18.13
CA PRO A 121 11.96 34.16 -17.62
C PRO A 121 13.25 34.31 -16.80
N VAL A 122 13.20 33.92 -15.54
CA VAL A 122 14.40 33.66 -14.73
C VAL A 122 14.80 32.20 -14.95
N ALA A 123 15.98 32.02 -15.55
CA ALA A 123 16.65 30.73 -15.61
C ALA A 123 16.89 30.21 -14.17
N ARG A 124 16.22 29.12 -13.80
CA ARG A 124 16.55 28.37 -12.59
C ARG A 124 17.87 27.65 -12.83
N GLN A 125 18.95 28.16 -12.25
CA GLN A 125 20.17 27.40 -12.04
C GLN A 125 19.84 26.27 -11.06
N GLY A 126 19.83 25.04 -11.56
CA GLY A 126 19.81 23.84 -10.71
C GLY A 126 21.05 23.85 -9.82
N ALA A 127 20.87 23.58 -8.54
CA ALA A 127 22.00 23.27 -7.66
C ALA A 127 22.73 22.04 -8.20
N PRO A 128 24.06 21.95 -8.08
CA PRO A 128 24.82 20.79 -8.55
C PRO A 128 24.32 19.53 -7.82
N VAL A 129 24.06 18.46 -8.57
CA VAL A 129 23.62 17.15 -8.07
C VAL A 129 24.49 16.62 -6.91
N GLU A 130 25.77 17.02 -6.86
CA GLU A 130 26.68 16.69 -5.75
C GLU A 130 26.26 17.23 -4.37
N GLN A 131 25.55 18.37 -4.30
CA GLN A 131 25.12 18.92 -3.02
C GLN A 131 23.95 18.14 -2.41
N GLN A 132 23.01 17.64 -3.22
CA GLN A 132 21.89 16.83 -2.75
C GLN A 132 22.36 15.46 -2.22
N LEU A 133 23.31 14.83 -2.92
CA LEU A 133 23.94 13.57 -2.47
C LEU A 133 24.67 13.72 -1.13
N SER A 134 25.26 14.89 -0.84
CA SER A 134 25.97 15.12 0.42
C SER A 134 25.05 15.18 1.64
N VAL A 135 23.84 15.72 1.48
CA VAL A 135 22.86 15.88 2.57
C VAL A 135 22.19 14.54 2.89
N GLU A 136 21.87 13.75 1.86
CA GLU A 136 21.30 12.41 2.05
C GLU A 136 22.31 11.47 2.73
N LYS A 137 23.59 11.54 2.33
CA LYS A 137 24.66 10.78 2.97
C LYS A 137 24.83 11.15 4.45
N GLN A 138 24.82 12.44 4.81
CA GLN A 138 24.90 12.88 6.21
C GLN A 138 23.72 12.40 7.07
N HIS A 139 22.52 12.34 6.50
CA HIS A 139 21.34 11.90 7.22
C HIS A 139 21.33 10.37 7.43
N ILE A 140 21.80 9.60 6.45
CA ILE A 140 22.03 8.14 6.59
C ILE A 140 23.13 7.87 7.61
N ASP A 141 24.22 8.64 7.59
CA ASP A 141 25.35 8.46 8.51
C ASP A 141 24.94 8.77 9.97
N ALA A 142 24.08 9.76 10.21
CA ALA A 142 23.56 10.08 11.55
C ALA A 142 22.62 8.99 12.09
N GLU A 143 21.78 8.40 11.24
CA GLU A 143 20.89 7.30 11.61
C GLU A 143 21.68 6.00 11.83
N LYS A 144 22.73 5.78 11.03
CA LYS A 144 23.68 4.67 11.19
C LYS A 144 24.51 4.77 12.47
N GLN A 145 24.95 5.97 12.87
CA GLN A 145 25.67 6.17 14.14
C GLN A 145 24.82 5.81 15.36
N LEU A 146 23.52 6.17 15.37
CA LEU A 146 22.60 5.77 16.43
C LEU A 146 22.42 4.24 16.52
N ILE A 147 22.40 3.56 15.37
CA ILE A 147 22.29 2.10 15.30
C ILE A 147 23.58 1.39 15.76
N ASP A 148 24.74 1.94 15.41
CA ASP A 148 26.04 1.34 15.75
C ASP A 148 26.41 1.55 17.23
N GLU A 149 26.00 2.66 17.86
CA GLU A 149 26.13 2.85 19.32
C GLU A 149 25.24 1.88 20.12
N GLU A 150 24.05 1.53 19.62
CA GLU A 150 23.14 0.59 20.28
C GLU A 150 23.59 -0.89 20.11
N LYS A 151 24.34 -1.20 19.03
CA LYS A 151 24.91 -2.54 18.78
C LYS A 151 26.07 -2.91 19.72
N GLN A 152 26.80 -1.95 20.28
CA GLN A 152 27.92 -2.22 21.21
C GLN A 152 27.46 -2.78 22.57
N HIS A 153 26.15 -2.99 22.80
CA HIS A 153 25.60 -3.53 24.04
C HIS A 153 24.80 -4.82 23.90
N SER A 154 24.83 -5.49 22.75
CA SER A 154 24.12 -6.77 22.55
C SER A 154 25.05 -7.91 22.12
N ASP A 155 25.96 -8.31 23.01
CA ASP A 155 26.69 -9.58 22.90
C ASP A 155 25.78 -10.74 23.36
N GLU A 156 24.77 -11.08 22.55
CA GLU A 156 24.03 -12.34 22.72
C GLU A 156 24.65 -13.43 21.85
N GLU A 157 24.96 -14.58 22.46
CA GLU A 157 25.55 -15.75 21.81
C GLU A 157 24.71 -16.24 20.61
N PRO A 158 25.34 -16.74 19.53
CA PRO A 158 24.65 -17.28 18.38
C PRO A 158 23.83 -18.52 18.78
N VAL A 159 22.50 -18.38 18.75
CA VAL A 159 21.54 -19.46 19.05
C VAL A 159 21.72 -20.58 18.01
N SER A 160 22.23 -21.74 18.43
CA SER A 160 22.35 -22.91 17.57
C SER A 160 20.95 -23.40 17.17
N VAL A 161 20.71 -23.49 15.86
CA VAL A 161 19.42 -23.89 15.29
C VAL A 161 19.31 -25.41 15.31
N ASN A 162 18.64 -25.96 16.32
CA ASN A 162 18.30 -27.38 16.33
C ASN A 162 17.28 -27.68 15.23
N ALA A 163 17.57 -28.67 14.37
CA ALA A 163 16.74 -29.12 13.24
C ALA A 163 15.37 -29.72 13.64
N GLY A 164 15.00 -29.68 14.93
CA GLY A 164 13.72 -30.16 15.47
C GLY A 164 12.70 -29.06 15.75
N ASP A 165 13.04 -27.78 15.59
CA ASP A 165 12.09 -26.69 15.79
C ASP A 165 11.11 -26.61 14.61
N GLY A 166 9.81 -26.68 14.92
CA GLY A 166 8.74 -26.55 13.94
C GLY A 166 8.82 -25.24 13.11
N PRO A 167 7.98 -25.11 12.08
CA PRO A 167 8.04 -23.97 11.17
C PRO A 167 7.94 -22.64 11.91
N ARG A 168 8.94 -21.77 11.70
CA ARG A 168 9.09 -20.49 12.41
C ARG A 168 8.26 -19.36 11.76
N PHE A 169 6.99 -19.62 11.43
CA PHE A 169 6.12 -18.66 10.74
C PHE A 169 6.03 -17.31 11.47
N HIS A 170 5.94 -17.33 12.81
CA HIS A 170 5.90 -16.12 13.63
C HIS A 170 7.20 -15.31 13.70
N LYS A 171 8.29 -15.81 13.10
CA LYS A 171 9.56 -15.07 13.00
C LYS A 171 9.63 -14.24 11.72
N TYR A 172 8.71 -14.43 10.78
CA TYR A 172 8.61 -13.63 9.56
C TYR A 172 7.58 -12.52 9.72
N ALA A 173 7.79 -11.44 8.97
CA ALA A 173 6.71 -10.53 8.61
C ALA A 173 6.23 -10.88 7.20
N TYR A 174 4.91 -10.94 7.00
CA TYR A 174 4.31 -11.17 5.69
C TYR A 174 3.77 -9.85 5.16
N VAL A 175 4.02 -9.56 3.88
CA VAL A 175 3.56 -8.34 3.23
C VAL A 175 2.84 -8.70 1.94
N ILE A 176 1.66 -8.16 1.73
CA ILE A 176 0.92 -8.30 0.47
C ILE A 176 0.79 -6.90 -0.14
N VAL A 177 1.30 -6.73 -1.37
CA VAL A 177 1.26 -5.46 -2.10
C VAL A 177 0.31 -5.60 -3.29
N THR A 178 -0.60 -4.65 -3.46
CA THR A 178 -1.61 -4.64 -4.55
C THR A 178 -1.89 -3.22 -5.04
N TYR A 179 -2.28 -3.05 -6.31
CA TYR A 179 -2.55 -1.74 -6.94
C TYR A 179 -3.95 -1.64 -7.57
N HIS A 180 -4.78 -2.66 -7.38
CA HIS A 180 -6.08 -2.77 -8.05
C HIS A 180 -7.13 -3.33 -7.09
N LYS A 181 -8.40 -2.91 -7.24
CA LYS A 181 -9.54 -3.33 -6.37
C LYS A 181 -9.64 -4.85 -6.23
N MET A 182 -9.48 -5.58 -7.34
CA MET A 182 -9.45 -7.05 -7.30
C MET A 182 -8.28 -7.61 -6.47
N GLY A 183 -7.11 -6.99 -6.53
CA GLY A 183 -5.96 -7.41 -5.73
C GLY A 183 -6.17 -7.13 -4.24
N HIS A 184 -6.91 -6.08 -3.88
CA HIS A 184 -7.37 -5.87 -2.50
C HIS A 184 -8.27 -7.02 -2.03
N ALA A 185 -9.34 -7.32 -2.77
CA ALA A 185 -10.24 -8.43 -2.43
C ALA A 185 -9.48 -9.76 -2.32
N LEU A 186 -8.55 -10.02 -3.26
CA LEU A 186 -7.71 -11.21 -3.19
C LEU A 186 -6.80 -11.20 -1.97
N SER A 187 -6.18 -10.06 -1.61
CA SER A 187 -5.29 -9.98 -0.46
C SER A 187 -5.97 -10.42 0.83
N ASN A 188 -7.25 -10.10 1.03
CA ASN A 188 -8.05 -10.55 2.17
C ASN A 188 -8.11 -12.08 2.24
N GLN A 189 -8.42 -12.72 1.11
CA GLN A 189 -8.45 -14.18 1.00
C GLN A 189 -7.07 -14.80 1.28
N LEU A 190 -5.99 -14.20 0.74
CA LEU A 190 -4.62 -14.67 0.98
C LEU A 190 -4.22 -14.59 2.46
N VAL A 191 -4.59 -13.51 3.17
CA VAL A 191 -4.35 -13.39 4.62
C VAL A 191 -5.02 -14.54 5.36
N GLU A 192 -6.27 -14.87 5.02
CA GLU A 192 -6.97 -15.99 5.65
C GLU A 192 -6.30 -17.34 5.37
N GLN A 193 -5.85 -17.58 4.14
CA GLN A 193 -5.15 -18.82 3.81
C GLN A 193 -3.82 -18.94 4.57
N ILE A 194 -3.09 -17.84 4.78
CA ILE A 194 -1.90 -17.84 5.65
C ILE A 194 -2.30 -18.26 7.07
N GLN A 195 -3.30 -17.62 7.66
CA GLN A 195 -3.71 -17.90 9.03
C GLN A 195 -4.18 -19.35 9.20
N ARG A 196 -5.10 -19.83 8.36
CA ARG A 196 -5.61 -21.21 8.39
C ARG A 196 -4.51 -22.24 8.17
N GLY A 197 -3.58 -21.96 7.25
CA GLY A 197 -2.45 -22.83 6.97
C GLY A 197 -1.47 -22.94 8.16
N ILE A 198 -1.18 -21.82 8.85
CA ILE A 198 -0.35 -21.85 10.06
C ILE A 198 -1.05 -22.61 11.19
N GLU A 199 -2.32 -22.28 11.50
CA GLU A 199 -3.12 -22.93 12.56
C GLU A 199 -3.10 -24.46 12.46
N SER A 200 -3.20 -24.93 11.23
CA SER A 200 -3.27 -26.34 10.91
C SER A 200 -1.92 -27.06 10.82
N SER A 201 -0.81 -26.32 10.75
CA SER A 201 0.55 -26.86 10.77
C SER A 201 0.98 -27.23 12.19
N HIS A 202 0.27 -26.74 13.21
CA HIS A 202 0.53 -27.09 14.60
C HIS A 202 -0.08 -28.45 14.97
N SER A 203 0.70 -29.26 15.69
CA SER A 203 0.22 -30.52 16.25
C SER A 203 -0.95 -30.27 17.22
N SER A 204 -1.85 -31.26 17.38
CA SER A 204 -3.03 -31.16 18.24
C SER A 204 -2.72 -30.72 19.68
N LYS A 205 -1.50 -31.02 20.18
CA LYS A 205 -1.02 -30.61 21.50
C LYS A 205 -0.61 -29.13 21.60
N MET A 206 -0.22 -28.49 20.50
CA MET A 206 0.19 -27.07 20.46
C MET A 206 -0.96 -26.10 20.16
N LYS A 207 -2.14 -26.59 19.79
CA LYS A 207 -3.29 -25.74 19.41
C LYS A 207 -3.76 -24.79 20.52
N GLN A 208 -3.52 -25.13 21.79
CA GLN A 208 -4.01 -24.32 22.93
C GLN A 208 -3.31 -22.97 23.09
N ASN A 209 -2.11 -22.81 22.55
CA ASN A 209 -1.33 -21.55 22.64
C ASN A 209 -1.05 -20.95 21.26
N PHE A 210 -1.87 -21.27 20.26
CA PHE A 210 -1.68 -20.72 18.93
C PHE A 210 -1.95 -19.21 18.93
N GLN A 211 -0.91 -18.43 18.63
CA GLN A 211 -1.03 -17.00 18.43
C GLN A 211 -1.33 -16.74 16.95
N ARG A 212 -2.50 -16.20 16.61
CA ARG A 212 -2.77 -15.77 15.24
C ARG A 212 -1.79 -14.66 14.84
N LEU A 213 -1.42 -14.62 13.56
CA LEU A 213 -0.67 -13.49 13.03
C LEU A 213 -1.52 -12.22 13.14
N GLU A 214 -0.91 -11.13 13.58
CA GLU A 214 -1.58 -9.83 13.65
C GLU A 214 -1.74 -9.28 12.24
N ARG A 215 -2.99 -9.11 11.81
CA ARG A 215 -3.31 -8.49 10.52
C ARG A 215 -3.22 -6.97 10.67
N ARG A 216 -2.48 -6.31 9.77
CA ARG A 216 -2.42 -4.85 9.66
C ARG A 216 -2.74 -4.42 8.25
N TYR A 217 -3.43 -3.30 8.15
CA TYR A 217 -3.71 -2.63 6.89
C TYR A 217 -3.05 -1.26 6.94
N ILE A 218 -2.33 -0.89 5.88
CA ILE A 218 -1.65 0.39 5.79
C ILE A 218 -2.22 1.14 4.60
N ASN A 219 -2.88 2.24 4.89
CA ASN A 219 -3.27 3.21 3.89
C ASN A 219 -2.02 4.02 3.50
N ALA A 220 -1.55 3.81 2.27
CA ALA A 220 -0.32 4.42 1.76
C ALA A 220 -0.33 5.95 1.87
N ARG A 221 -1.49 6.57 1.61
CA ARG A 221 -1.68 8.02 1.60
C ARG A 221 -1.57 8.62 3.00
N ASP A 222 -2.19 7.97 3.99
CA ASP A 222 -2.18 8.46 5.37
C ASP A 222 -0.82 8.25 6.04
N GLU A 223 -0.13 7.17 5.65
CA GLU A 223 1.16 6.80 6.23
C GLU A 223 2.35 7.36 5.44
N PHE A 224 2.13 8.19 4.41
CA PHE A 224 3.22 8.79 3.64
C PHE A 224 4.07 9.75 4.50
N SER A 225 5.38 9.49 4.53
CA SER A 225 6.35 10.31 5.26
C SER A 225 7.02 11.32 4.32
N ARG A 226 6.74 12.60 4.53
CA ARG A 226 7.43 13.70 3.80
C ARG A 226 8.94 13.67 3.97
N LYS A 227 9.44 13.19 5.12
CA LYS A 227 10.88 13.13 5.41
C LYS A 227 11.58 12.09 4.55
N THR A 228 11.02 10.90 4.47
CA THR A 228 11.63 9.78 3.75
C THR A 228 11.17 9.72 2.30
N LYS A 229 10.05 10.36 1.95
CA LYS A 229 9.35 10.21 0.67
C LYS A 229 8.83 8.78 0.42
N CYS A 230 8.55 8.05 1.49
CA CYS A 230 8.03 6.68 1.44
C CYS A 230 6.83 6.52 2.36
N THR A 231 5.90 5.62 2.00
CA THR A 231 4.91 5.07 2.95
C THR A 231 5.64 4.50 4.18
N LYS A 232 5.27 4.98 5.37
CA LYS A 232 5.81 4.47 6.62
C LYS A 232 5.43 3.01 6.78
N LEU A 233 6.43 2.21 7.10
CA LEU A 233 6.28 0.78 7.27
C LEU A 233 6.97 0.35 8.56
N ASN A 234 6.30 -0.51 9.32
CA ASN A 234 6.89 -1.20 10.46
C ASN A 234 6.49 -2.67 10.41
N LEU A 235 7.34 -3.47 9.76
CA LEU A 235 7.14 -4.91 9.61
C LEU A 235 7.64 -5.65 10.84
N GLU A 236 6.72 -6.02 11.72
CA GLU A 236 7.02 -6.78 12.94
C GLU A 236 6.91 -8.30 12.69
N PRO A 237 7.75 -9.14 13.32
CA PRO A 237 7.62 -10.59 13.21
C PRO A 237 6.26 -11.03 13.75
N GLY A 238 5.60 -11.96 13.04
CA GLY A 238 4.27 -12.42 13.41
C GLY A 238 3.13 -11.55 12.89
N THR A 239 3.39 -10.65 11.93
CA THR A 239 2.36 -9.82 11.29
C THR A 239 2.10 -10.21 9.84
N VAL A 240 0.88 -9.96 9.37
CA VAL A 240 0.54 -9.94 7.94
C VAL A 240 0.05 -8.53 7.59
N VAL A 241 0.81 -7.82 6.77
CA VAL A 241 0.55 -6.43 6.39
C VAL A 241 0.05 -6.39 4.95
N VAL A 242 -1.09 -5.73 4.71
CA VAL A 242 -1.58 -5.44 3.36
C VAL A 242 -1.29 -3.97 3.02
N LEU A 243 -0.63 -3.75 1.89
CA LEU A 243 -0.28 -2.45 1.33
C LEU A 243 -1.05 -2.25 0.03
N GLU A 244 -1.88 -1.20 -0.02
CA GLU A 244 -2.55 -0.76 -1.24
C GLU A 244 -1.81 0.40 -1.87
N ALA A 245 -1.32 0.18 -3.09
CA ALA A 245 -0.57 1.13 -3.91
C ALA A 245 0.42 1.95 -3.07
N PRO A 246 1.37 1.30 -2.37
CA PRO A 246 2.31 2.01 -1.53
C PRO A 246 3.10 3.05 -2.33
N GLU A 247 3.36 4.18 -1.71
CA GLU A 247 4.05 5.32 -2.32
C GLU A 247 5.53 5.25 -1.92
N PHE A 248 6.31 4.42 -2.63
CA PHE A 248 7.74 4.25 -2.36
C PHE A 248 8.61 5.12 -3.28
N HIS A 249 8.64 6.42 -3.00
CA HIS A 249 9.47 7.39 -3.73
C HIS A 249 10.83 7.67 -3.08
N CYS A 250 11.23 6.85 -2.11
CA CYS A 250 12.50 6.98 -1.42
C CYS A 250 13.61 6.17 -2.11
N GLY A 251 14.86 6.48 -1.78
CA GLY A 251 16.00 5.68 -2.24
C GLY A 251 15.95 4.24 -1.72
N ARG A 252 16.58 3.33 -2.49
CA ARG A 252 16.62 1.89 -2.19
C ARG A 252 17.07 1.55 -0.77
N GLU A 253 18.03 2.30 -0.22
CA GLU A 253 18.57 2.05 1.12
C GLU A 253 17.52 2.35 2.21
N VAL A 254 16.80 3.47 2.06
CA VAL A 254 15.72 3.86 2.98
C VAL A 254 14.61 2.81 2.96
N LEU A 255 14.20 2.35 1.76
CA LEU A 255 13.17 1.32 1.64
C LEU A 255 13.65 -0.02 2.20
N LYS A 256 14.92 -0.42 1.97
CA LYS A 256 15.52 -1.60 2.58
C LYS A 256 15.43 -1.55 4.10
N HIS A 257 15.79 -0.42 4.72
CA HIS A 257 15.67 -0.24 6.17
C HIS A 257 14.21 -0.35 6.64
N LEU A 258 13.26 0.28 5.95
CA LEU A 258 11.83 0.20 6.28
C LEU A 258 11.29 -1.24 6.21
N ILE A 259 11.76 -2.04 5.25
CA ILE A 259 11.34 -3.43 5.07
C ILE A 259 12.06 -4.35 6.06
N MET A 260 13.39 -4.26 6.18
CA MET A 260 14.23 -5.27 6.82
C MET A 260 14.56 -4.99 8.28
N ASP A 261 14.51 -3.74 8.74
CA ASP A 261 14.82 -3.42 10.13
C ASP A 261 13.60 -3.52 11.04
N HIS A 262 13.88 -3.65 12.33
CA HIS A 262 12.87 -3.77 13.37
C HIS A 262 13.18 -2.75 14.46
N ARG A 263 12.18 -1.97 14.88
CA ARG A 263 12.37 -0.92 15.90
C ARG A 263 12.84 -1.46 17.24
N ASN A 264 12.50 -2.70 17.56
CA ASN A 264 12.93 -3.37 18.79
C ASN A 264 14.02 -4.38 18.47
N ILE A 265 15.26 -4.08 18.85
CA ILE A 265 16.45 -4.92 18.63
C ILE A 265 16.30 -6.31 19.26
N ARG A 266 15.47 -6.45 20.32
CA ARG A 266 15.22 -7.74 20.99
C ARG A 266 14.24 -8.64 20.24
N LYS A 267 13.50 -8.09 19.27
CA LYS A 267 12.52 -8.83 18.45
C LYS A 267 12.98 -8.87 16.99
N GLN A 268 14.19 -9.36 16.74
CA GLN A 268 14.66 -9.52 15.37
C GLN A 268 13.76 -10.49 14.61
N LYS A 269 13.24 -10.02 13.47
CA LYS A 269 12.58 -10.88 12.49
C LYS A 269 13.63 -11.64 11.69
N TRP A 270 13.28 -12.87 11.35
CA TRP A 270 14.10 -13.75 10.53
C TRP A 270 14.12 -13.37 9.07
N GLY A 271 13.07 -12.68 8.63
CA GLY A 271 12.96 -12.22 7.27
C GLY A 271 11.59 -11.62 6.98
N VAL A 272 11.43 -11.25 5.72
CA VAL A 272 10.18 -10.76 5.16
C VAL A 272 9.78 -11.66 4.00
N LYS A 273 8.51 -12.06 3.98
CA LYS A 273 7.87 -12.73 2.84
C LYS A 273 6.93 -11.75 2.16
N LEU A 274 7.35 -11.25 1.00
CA LEU A 274 6.61 -10.25 0.23
C LEU A 274 5.88 -10.93 -0.93
N ILE A 275 4.56 -10.76 -0.97
CA ILE A 275 3.67 -11.22 -2.03
C ILE A 275 3.24 -10.00 -2.83
N HIS A 276 3.70 -9.92 -4.07
CA HIS A 276 3.50 -8.76 -4.93
C HIS A 276 2.49 -9.09 -6.04
N LEU A 277 1.29 -8.53 -5.94
CA LEU A 277 0.21 -8.75 -6.91
C LEU A 277 0.29 -7.70 -8.02
N VAL A 278 0.68 -8.13 -9.22
CA VAL A 278 0.89 -7.25 -10.38
C VAL A 278 -0.08 -7.56 -11.50
N ARG A 279 -0.31 -6.60 -12.40
CA ARG A 279 -1.12 -6.78 -13.61
C ARG A 279 -0.31 -6.41 -14.84
N ASN A 280 -0.66 -7.02 -15.98
CA ASN A 280 -0.24 -6.48 -17.26
C ASN A 280 -0.81 -5.04 -17.42
N PRO A 281 0.01 -4.02 -17.73
CA PRO A 281 -0.45 -2.63 -17.80
C PRO A 281 -1.60 -2.40 -18.79
N PHE A 282 -1.56 -3.06 -19.96
CA PHE A 282 -2.62 -2.95 -20.98
C PHE A 282 -3.90 -3.63 -20.53
N SER A 283 -3.80 -4.85 -19.98
CA SER A 283 -4.94 -5.56 -19.38
C SER A 283 -5.59 -4.74 -18.27
N MET A 284 -4.78 -4.12 -17.40
CA MET A 284 -5.26 -3.25 -16.32
C MET A 284 -5.99 -2.01 -16.85
N ALA A 285 -5.44 -1.34 -17.88
CA ALA A 285 -6.07 -0.18 -18.50
C ALA A 285 -7.43 -0.51 -19.12
N VAL A 286 -7.50 -1.59 -19.92
CA VAL A 286 -8.73 -2.06 -20.55
C VAL A 286 -9.76 -2.50 -19.50
N SER A 287 -9.32 -3.24 -18.48
CA SER A 287 -10.16 -3.63 -17.35
C SER A 287 -10.72 -2.41 -16.61
N ASN A 288 -9.91 -1.34 -16.43
CA ASN A 288 -10.35 -0.12 -15.78
C ASN A 288 -11.38 0.64 -16.62
N TYR A 289 -11.14 0.76 -17.92
CA TYR A 289 -12.09 1.36 -18.86
C TYR A 289 -13.43 0.62 -18.83
N HIS A 290 -13.41 -0.70 -18.96
CA HIS A 290 -14.62 -1.52 -18.87
C HIS A 290 -15.31 -1.44 -17.52
N TYR A 291 -14.56 -1.26 -16.43
CA TYR A 291 -15.15 -1.09 -15.11
C TYR A 291 -15.97 0.19 -15.00
N HIS A 292 -15.37 1.32 -15.38
CA HIS A 292 -15.96 2.64 -15.14
C HIS A 292 -16.94 3.09 -16.23
N ARG A 293 -16.94 2.46 -17.41
CA ARG A 293 -17.92 2.74 -18.48
C ARG A 293 -19.24 1.98 -18.36
N GLN A 294 -19.40 1.12 -17.35
CA GLN A 294 -20.63 0.34 -17.19
C GLN A 294 -21.82 1.25 -16.97
N VAL A 295 -22.97 0.90 -17.56
CA VAL A 295 -24.25 1.53 -17.18
C VAL A 295 -24.48 1.20 -15.71
N ASP A 296 -24.71 2.23 -14.91
CA ASP A 296 -24.74 2.17 -13.44
C ASP A 296 -23.39 1.73 -12.88
N THR A 297 -22.33 2.48 -13.23
CA THR A 297 -21.01 2.29 -12.64
C THR A 297 -21.09 2.33 -11.11
N PRO A 298 -20.46 1.39 -10.40
CA PRO A 298 -20.56 1.29 -8.94
C PRO A 298 -19.74 2.36 -8.20
N GLU A 299 -19.12 3.31 -8.91
CA GLU A 299 -18.10 4.19 -8.35
C GLU A 299 -18.49 5.66 -8.53
N ASP A 300 -19.08 6.25 -7.49
CA ASP A 300 -19.59 7.63 -7.52
C ASP A 300 -18.56 8.68 -7.94
N PHE A 301 -17.27 8.42 -7.64
CA PHE A 301 -16.19 9.36 -7.95
C PHE A 301 -16.08 9.65 -9.45
N VAL A 302 -16.47 8.72 -10.34
CA VAL A 302 -16.40 8.94 -11.80
C VAL A 302 -17.39 10.00 -12.30
N HIS A 303 -18.38 10.34 -11.49
CA HIS A 303 -19.32 11.43 -11.77
C HIS A 303 -18.84 12.79 -11.27
N LYS A 304 -17.85 12.81 -10.36
CA LYS A 304 -17.41 14.02 -9.65
C LYS A 304 -15.97 14.44 -10.01
N THR A 305 -15.17 13.53 -10.58
CA THR A 305 -13.72 13.72 -10.74
C THR A 305 -13.36 14.24 -12.14
N ASN A 306 -12.32 15.08 -12.20
CA ASN A 306 -11.62 15.42 -13.44
C ASN A 306 -10.42 14.46 -13.61
N PRO A 307 -10.39 13.60 -14.64
CA PRO A 307 -9.35 12.59 -14.80
C PRO A 307 -7.97 13.21 -15.08
N CYS A 308 -7.90 14.45 -15.57
CA CYS A 308 -6.64 15.13 -15.91
C CYS A 308 -5.87 15.63 -14.68
N ILE A 309 -6.54 15.73 -13.52
CA ILE A 309 -5.92 16.10 -12.24
C ILE A 309 -4.86 15.06 -11.84
N THR A 310 -5.05 13.79 -12.21
CA THR A 310 -4.14 12.69 -11.85
C THR A 310 -2.68 12.93 -12.25
N LEU A 311 -2.44 13.63 -13.37
CA LEU A 311 -1.09 13.88 -13.88
C LEU A 311 -0.55 15.27 -13.57
N SER A 312 -1.39 16.21 -13.13
CA SER A 312 -1.00 17.62 -12.95
C SER A 312 -1.04 18.08 -11.50
N GLU A 313 -2.01 17.58 -10.74
CA GLU A 313 -2.37 18.10 -9.43
C GLU A 313 -2.40 17.00 -8.36
N LYS A 314 -2.30 15.72 -8.76
CA LYS A 314 -2.28 14.62 -7.79
C LYS A 314 -1.05 14.72 -6.90
N THR A 315 -1.31 14.89 -5.62
CA THR A 315 -0.31 14.90 -4.59
C THR A 315 -0.10 13.52 -3.98
N VAL A 316 1.08 13.31 -3.42
CA VAL A 316 1.47 12.11 -2.68
C VAL A 316 1.20 12.33 -1.19
N GLY A 317 0.50 11.39 -0.57
CA GLY A 317 0.04 11.53 0.81
C GLY A 317 -0.93 12.69 1.07
N ARG A 318 -0.72 13.39 2.21
CA ARG A 318 -1.48 14.58 2.66
C ARG A 318 -0.74 15.91 2.39
N TRP A 319 0.34 15.88 1.62
CA TRP A 319 1.25 17.02 1.42
C TRP A 319 1.19 17.53 -0.01
N ASP A 320 1.75 18.71 -0.27
CA ASP A 320 1.72 19.35 -1.61
C ASP A 320 2.80 18.82 -2.57
N ASP A 321 3.43 17.68 -2.28
CA ASP A 321 4.40 17.07 -3.19
C ASP A 321 3.65 16.41 -4.36
N LEU A 322 3.91 16.83 -5.60
CA LEU A 322 3.27 16.27 -6.77
C LEU A 322 3.81 14.87 -7.08
N PHE A 323 2.91 13.96 -7.44
CA PHE A 323 3.26 12.59 -7.81
C PHE A 323 4.28 12.54 -8.94
N VAL A 324 4.07 13.32 -10.00
CA VAL A 324 4.97 13.32 -11.17
C VAL A 324 6.37 13.76 -10.77
N ASP A 325 6.51 14.73 -9.86
CA ASP A 325 7.83 15.22 -9.43
C ASP A 325 8.61 14.18 -8.62
N LEU A 326 7.91 13.24 -7.99
CA LEU A 326 8.50 12.14 -7.23
C LEU A 326 8.73 10.87 -8.07
N ALA A 327 7.83 10.57 -9.01
CA ALA A 327 7.89 9.37 -9.83
C ALA A 327 8.78 9.53 -11.07
N GLU A 328 8.81 10.72 -11.68
CA GLU A 328 9.52 10.95 -12.95
C GLU A 328 11.02 10.66 -12.87
N PRO A 329 11.78 11.13 -11.86
CA PRO A 329 13.22 10.90 -11.84
C PRO A 329 13.57 9.41 -11.85
N PHE A 330 12.82 8.61 -11.09
CA PHE A 330 13.02 7.17 -11.00
C PHE A 330 12.67 6.44 -12.30
N LEU A 331 11.51 6.75 -12.89
CA LEU A 331 11.07 6.14 -14.13
C LEU A 331 11.94 6.54 -15.33
N SER A 332 12.48 7.76 -15.28
CA SER A 332 13.41 8.30 -16.27
C SER A 332 14.76 7.59 -16.20
N GLU A 333 15.31 7.42 -15.01
CA GLU A 333 16.54 6.63 -14.77
C GLU A 333 16.38 5.18 -15.24
N ALA A 334 15.22 4.57 -14.99
CA ALA A 334 14.90 3.23 -15.46
C ALA A 334 14.64 3.15 -16.98
N GLY A 335 14.68 4.28 -17.70
CA GLY A 335 14.43 4.37 -19.13
C GLY A 335 12.98 4.07 -19.52
N ILE A 336 12.04 4.07 -18.58
CA ILE A 336 10.62 3.78 -18.80
C ILE A 336 9.94 5.00 -19.43
N MET A 337 9.97 6.13 -18.74
CA MET A 337 9.34 7.36 -19.19
C MET A 337 10.01 8.58 -18.57
N ASN A 338 9.97 9.70 -19.28
CA ASN A 338 10.53 10.97 -18.82
C ASN A 338 9.41 12.01 -18.61
N ARG A 339 9.78 13.22 -18.19
CA ARG A 339 8.81 14.31 -17.97
C ARG A 339 7.94 14.63 -19.20
N GLN A 340 8.51 14.58 -20.40
CA GLN A 340 7.78 14.89 -21.63
C GLN A 340 6.66 13.88 -21.88
N ASP A 341 6.86 12.60 -21.53
CA ASP A 341 5.80 11.59 -21.63
C ASP A 341 4.62 11.92 -20.71
N PHE A 342 4.87 12.37 -19.48
CA PHE A 342 3.82 12.85 -18.57
C PHE A 342 3.08 14.06 -19.14
N ASP A 343 3.82 15.04 -19.67
CA ASP A 343 3.24 16.25 -20.25
C ASP A 343 2.36 15.90 -21.47
N PHE A 344 2.78 14.95 -22.32
CA PHE A 344 1.97 14.50 -23.45
C PHE A 344 0.69 13.78 -23.01
N MET A 345 0.75 12.91 -22.00
CA MET A 345 -0.46 12.26 -21.46
C MET A 345 -1.42 13.29 -20.86
N TYR A 346 -0.89 14.29 -20.15
CA TYR A 346 -1.68 15.38 -19.61
C TYR A 346 -2.36 16.21 -20.71
N MET A 347 -1.62 16.53 -21.78
CA MET A 347 -2.17 17.25 -22.94
C MET A 347 -3.25 16.44 -23.66
N ASP A 348 -3.03 15.14 -23.89
CA ASP A 348 -4.03 14.23 -24.47
C ASP A 348 -5.31 14.22 -23.62
N CYS A 349 -5.19 14.18 -22.28
CA CYS A 349 -6.35 14.27 -21.39
C CYS A 349 -7.13 15.57 -21.61
N HIS A 350 -6.45 16.71 -21.65
CA HIS A 350 -7.07 18.02 -21.85
C HIS A 350 -7.72 18.17 -23.23
N ILE A 351 -7.18 17.51 -24.25
CA ILE A 351 -7.78 17.49 -25.59
C ILE A 351 -9.07 16.68 -25.61
N LEU A 352 -9.21 15.65 -24.76
CA LEU A 352 -10.38 14.76 -24.74
C LEU A 352 -11.46 15.19 -23.75
N TYR A 353 -11.08 15.75 -22.60
CA TYR A 353 -11.98 16.10 -21.51
C TYR A 353 -12.58 17.49 -21.68
N GLN A 354 -13.91 17.58 -21.68
CA GLN A 354 -14.70 18.81 -21.78
C GLN A 354 -14.43 19.74 -23.00
N THR A 355 -13.86 19.20 -24.06
CA THR A 355 -13.59 19.93 -25.33
C THR A 355 -14.49 19.51 -26.49
N ARG A 356 -15.12 18.33 -26.41
CA ARG A 356 -15.93 17.76 -27.49
C ARG A 356 -17.34 18.37 -27.51
N PRO A 357 -17.93 18.62 -28.70
CA PRO A 357 -19.31 19.09 -28.82
C PRO A 357 -20.29 18.19 -28.06
N GLY A 358 -21.05 18.77 -27.13
CA GLY A 358 -22.02 18.07 -26.29
C GLY A 358 -21.43 17.40 -25.03
N LEU A 359 -20.13 17.52 -24.78
CA LEU A 359 -19.44 17.04 -23.58
C LEU A 359 -18.74 18.14 -22.78
N GLU A 360 -18.93 19.41 -23.13
CA GLU A 360 -18.19 20.55 -22.56
C GLU A 360 -18.40 20.74 -21.05
N LYS A 361 -19.48 20.17 -20.51
CA LYS A 361 -19.82 20.18 -19.08
C LYS A 361 -20.10 18.78 -18.54
N ALA A 362 -19.80 17.75 -19.34
CA ALA A 362 -20.08 16.39 -18.99
C ALA A 362 -19.11 15.91 -17.89
N PRO A 363 -19.59 15.08 -16.94
CA PRO A 363 -18.71 14.41 -15.99
C PRO A 363 -17.82 13.38 -16.71
N TYR A 364 -16.77 12.93 -16.03
CA TYR A 364 -15.86 11.91 -16.55
C TYR A 364 -16.58 10.64 -17.02
N TYR A 365 -17.56 10.15 -16.26
CA TYR A 365 -18.41 9.03 -16.65
C TYR A 365 -19.06 9.19 -18.04
N ASP A 366 -19.64 10.35 -18.32
CA ASP A 366 -20.30 10.63 -19.59
C ASP A 366 -19.31 10.61 -20.75
N HIS A 367 -18.07 11.06 -20.52
CA HIS A 367 -16.99 10.92 -21.50
C HIS A 367 -16.68 9.46 -21.80
N LEU A 368 -16.59 8.60 -20.77
CA LEU A 368 -16.34 7.16 -20.96
C LEU A 368 -17.45 6.47 -21.79
N LEU A 369 -18.69 6.94 -21.68
CA LEU A 369 -19.82 6.39 -22.43
C LEU A 369 -19.91 6.90 -23.87
N LYS A 370 -19.60 8.19 -24.09
CA LYS A 370 -19.93 8.90 -25.34
C LYS A 370 -18.74 9.07 -26.28
N LEU A 371 -17.51 8.99 -25.80
CA LEU A 371 -16.32 9.04 -26.66
C LEU A 371 -16.16 7.74 -27.47
N PRO A 372 -15.44 7.80 -28.61
CA PRO A 372 -14.94 6.60 -29.26
C PRO A 372 -14.20 5.71 -28.25
N PRO A 373 -14.35 4.36 -28.30
CA PRO A 373 -13.81 3.49 -27.25
C PRO A 373 -12.31 3.65 -26.99
N GLU A 374 -11.53 3.97 -28.02
CA GLU A 374 -10.08 4.16 -27.95
C GLU A 374 -9.74 5.45 -27.18
N GLU A 375 -10.51 6.52 -27.39
CA GLU A 375 -10.35 7.79 -26.67
C GLU A 375 -10.83 7.68 -25.22
N GLY A 376 -11.96 7.01 -24.98
CA GLY A 376 -12.44 6.72 -23.62
C GLY A 376 -11.45 5.86 -22.83
N LEU A 377 -10.79 4.91 -23.49
CA LEU A 377 -9.74 4.09 -22.91
C LEU A 377 -8.51 4.91 -22.49
N LYS A 378 -8.05 5.87 -23.31
CA LYS A 378 -6.97 6.79 -22.93
C LYS A 378 -7.31 7.56 -21.65
N MET A 379 -8.51 8.11 -21.57
CA MET A 379 -8.95 8.83 -20.38
C MET A 379 -8.99 7.93 -19.14
N ALA A 380 -9.48 6.70 -19.29
CA ALA A 380 -9.50 5.71 -18.21
C ALA A 380 -8.09 5.28 -17.78
N LEU A 381 -7.15 5.21 -18.71
CA LEU A 381 -5.75 4.96 -18.41
C LEU A 381 -5.12 6.10 -17.61
N ILE A 382 -5.34 7.36 -18.02
CA ILE A 382 -4.81 8.55 -17.33
C ILE A 382 -5.25 8.58 -15.86
N ASP A 383 -6.52 8.30 -15.57
CA ASP A 383 -7.07 8.22 -14.20
C ASP A 383 -6.30 7.23 -13.30
N LYS A 384 -5.89 6.08 -13.86
CA LYS A 384 -5.18 5.02 -13.11
C LYS A 384 -3.68 4.99 -13.33
N PHE A 385 -3.11 5.94 -14.07
CA PHE A 385 -1.72 5.89 -14.47
C PHE A 385 -0.76 5.85 -13.27
N THR A 386 -1.09 6.55 -12.18
CA THR A 386 -0.32 6.51 -10.92
C THR A 386 -0.09 5.09 -10.43
N HIS A 387 -1.12 4.23 -10.46
CA HIS A 387 -1.00 2.85 -9.96
C HIS A 387 -0.08 2.00 -10.82
N LEU A 388 -0.08 2.21 -12.14
CA LEU A 388 0.85 1.53 -13.06
C LEU A 388 2.29 1.97 -12.84
N ALA A 389 2.50 3.27 -12.64
CA ALA A 389 3.80 3.84 -12.33
C ALA A 389 4.34 3.37 -10.97
N LEU A 390 3.51 3.34 -9.92
CA LEU A 390 3.87 2.78 -8.60
C LEU A 390 4.22 1.30 -8.70
N MET A 391 3.37 0.49 -9.33
CA MET A 391 3.64 -0.94 -9.53
C MET A 391 4.98 -1.18 -10.22
N THR A 392 5.29 -0.42 -11.27
CA THR A 392 6.54 -0.59 -12.02
C THR A 392 7.75 -0.18 -11.18
N THR A 393 7.62 0.93 -10.43
CA THR A 393 8.66 1.42 -9.50
C THR A 393 8.95 0.37 -8.42
N ASP A 394 7.92 -0.18 -7.81
CA ASP A 394 8.03 -1.15 -6.73
C ASP A 394 8.64 -2.46 -7.20
N ILE A 395 8.35 -2.93 -8.42
CA ILE A 395 9.04 -4.11 -8.99
C ILE A 395 10.56 -3.89 -9.01
N ILE A 396 11.01 -2.72 -9.47
CA ILE A 396 12.43 -2.40 -9.61
C ILE A 396 13.08 -2.27 -8.24
N LEU A 397 12.46 -1.53 -7.32
CA LEU A 397 12.97 -1.33 -5.97
C LEU A 397 13.07 -2.64 -5.20
N PHE A 398 12.04 -3.48 -5.24
CA PHE A 398 12.05 -4.78 -4.58
C PHE A 398 13.15 -5.71 -5.12
N GLN A 399 13.42 -5.69 -6.42
CA GLN A 399 14.53 -6.43 -7.01
C GLN A 399 15.91 -5.92 -6.53
N GLN A 400 16.07 -4.61 -6.42
CA GLN A 400 17.32 -4.02 -5.91
C GLN A 400 17.54 -4.42 -4.45
N ILE A 401 16.53 -4.24 -3.60
CA ILE A 401 16.62 -4.57 -2.17
C ILE A 401 16.84 -6.07 -1.96
N GLN A 402 16.20 -6.93 -2.75
CA GLN A 402 16.43 -8.38 -2.67
C GLN A 402 17.90 -8.73 -2.93
N ARG A 403 18.56 -8.08 -3.89
CA ARG A 403 19.99 -8.26 -4.16
C ARG A 403 20.85 -7.73 -3.01
N ASP A 404 20.57 -6.53 -2.53
CA ASP A 404 21.31 -5.94 -1.41
C ASP A 404 21.26 -6.83 -0.16
N VAL A 405 20.08 -7.41 0.15
CA VAL A 405 19.92 -8.35 1.28
C VAL A 405 20.70 -9.65 1.05
N MET A 406 20.76 -10.16 -0.19
CA MET A 406 21.55 -11.35 -0.51
C MET A 406 23.05 -11.08 -0.34
N GLU A 407 23.55 -9.97 -0.87
CA GLU A 407 24.96 -9.56 -0.75
C GLU A 407 25.36 -9.33 0.72
N GLU A 408 24.49 -8.73 1.54
CA GLU A 408 24.72 -8.57 2.98
C GLU A 408 24.83 -9.92 3.70
N ASN A 409 23.99 -10.90 3.33
CA ASN A 409 24.03 -12.23 3.95
C ASN A 409 25.31 -13.01 3.61
N GLU A 410 25.89 -12.83 2.43
CA GLU A 410 27.16 -13.45 2.05
C GLU A 410 28.32 -12.93 2.91
N ASN A 411 28.24 -11.68 3.38
CA ASN A 411 29.27 -11.04 4.17
C ASN A 411 29.10 -11.24 5.69
N LEU A 412 27.95 -11.71 6.16
CA LEU A 412 27.62 -11.84 7.59
C LEU A 412 27.41 -13.31 7.99
N GLU A 413 28.45 -13.93 8.55
CA GLU A 413 28.39 -15.32 9.04
C GLU A 413 27.34 -15.56 10.15
N SER A 414 26.95 -14.52 10.89
CA SER A 414 26.14 -14.66 12.11
C SER A 414 24.67 -14.23 12.00
N ARG A 415 24.27 -13.53 10.92
CA ARG A 415 22.90 -13.00 10.78
C ARG A 415 22.36 -13.20 9.36
N HIS A 416 21.75 -14.35 9.12
CA HIS A 416 21.01 -14.59 7.88
C HIS A 416 19.58 -14.06 8.02
N ARG A 417 19.30 -12.92 7.38
CA ARG A 417 17.92 -12.42 7.21
C ARG A 417 17.48 -12.64 5.78
N THR A 418 16.28 -13.16 5.54
CA THR A 418 15.82 -13.37 4.16
C THR A 418 14.80 -12.32 3.72
N LEU A 419 14.90 -11.89 2.48
CA LEU A 419 13.83 -11.18 1.77
C LEU A 419 13.35 -12.09 0.63
N ASP A 420 12.33 -12.87 0.94
CA ASP A 420 11.68 -13.75 -0.03
C ASP A 420 10.57 -12.95 -0.73
N ILE A 421 10.63 -12.87 -2.06
CA ILE A 421 9.64 -12.15 -2.86
C ILE A 421 8.97 -13.12 -3.81
N LEU A 422 7.64 -13.12 -3.82
CA LEU A 422 6.81 -13.79 -4.81
C LEU A 422 6.01 -12.74 -5.58
N THR A 423 6.36 -12.52 -6.84
CA THR A 423 5.55 -11.70 -7.75
C THR A 423 4.56 -12.57 -8.51
N MET A 424 3.27 -12.21 -8.48
CA MET A 424 2.19 -12.96 -9.11
C MET A 424 1.38 -12.08 -10.05
N SER A 425 1.12 -12.58 -11.26
CA SER A 425 0.17 -11.93 -12.17
C SER A 425 -1.26 -12.22 -11.72
N MET A 426 -2.03 -11.15 -11.51
CA MET A 426 -3.47 -11.28 -11.30
C MET A 426 -4.19 -11.77 -12.55
N ASP A 427 -3.67 -11.51 -13.75
CA ASP A 427 -4.26 -12.05 -14.98
C ASP A 427 -4.16 -13.59 -14.99
N ASN A 428 -3.02 -14.15 -14.56
CA ASN A 428 -2.89 -15.59 -14.34
C ASN A 428 -3.79 -16.11 -13.22
N TRP A 429 -4.02 -15.31 -12.18
CA TRP A 429 -4.93 -15.67 -11.09
C TRP A 429 -6.38 -15.78 -11.58
N ILE A 430 -6.81 -14.86 -12.43
CA ILE A 430 -8.15 -14.85 -13.03
C ILE A 430 -8.38 -16.07 -13.92
N ASP A 431 -7.37 -16.43 -14.72
CA ASP A 431 -7.46 -17.51 -15.69
C ASP A 431 -7.20 -18.89 -15.07
N HIS A 432 -6.30 -18.97 -14.10
CA HIS A 432 -5.81 -20.21 -13.48
C HIS A 432 -5.77 -20.10 -11.94
N PRO A 433 -6.92 -19.92 -11.26
CA PRO A 433 -6.98 -19.63 -9.82
C PRO A 433 -6.37 -20.75 -8.96
N SER A 434 -6.59 -22.02 -9.30
CA SER A 434 -6.01 -23.16 -8.57
C SER A 434 -4.48 -23.23 -8.68
N ARG A 435 -3.92 -23.03 -9.88
CA ARG A 435 -2.46 -22.99 -10.09
C ARG A 435 -1.81 -21.84 -9.33
N SER A 436 -2.47 -20.67 -9.32
CA SER A 436 -1.98 -19.48 -8.64
C SER A 436 -2.03 -19.68 -7.12
N MET A 437 -3.14 -20.17 -6.57
CA MET A 437 -3.24 -20.53 -5.15
C MET A 437 -2.19 -21.57 -4.74
N THR A 438 -1.96 -22.60 -5.57
CA THR A 438 -0.92 -23.61 -5.29
C THR A 438 0.46 -22.98 -5.21
N THR A 439 0.77 -22.06 -6.12
CA THR A 439 2.05 -21.33 -6.13
C THR A 439 2.22 -20.46 -4.89
N PHE A 440 1.15 -19.77 -4.47
CA PHE A 440 1.14 -19.01 -3.23
C PHE A 440 1.36 -19.87 -1.99
N LEU A 441 0.63 -20.99 -1.85
CA LEU A 441 0.77 -21.89 -0.72
C LEU A 441 2.16 -22.52 -0.65
N ASP A 442 2.74 -22.84 -1.81
CA ASP A 442 4.10 -23.36 -1.91
C ASP A 442 5.14 -22.34 -1.42
N PHE A 443 5.00 -21.07 -1.80
CA PHE A 443 5.88 -20.00 -1.33
C PHE A 443 5.80 -19.77 0.19
N ILE A 444 4.59 -19.77 0.75
CA ILE A 444 4.36 -19.53 2.19
C ILE A 444 4.83 -20.71 3.03
N PHE A 445 4.38 -21.91 2.67
CA PHE A 445 4.51 -23.09 3.52
C PHE A 445 5.64 -24.04 3.10
N LYS A 446 6.11 -23.99 1.85
CA LYS A 446 7.13 -24.90 1.31
C LYS A 446 6.76 -26.36 1.63
N SER A 447 7.67 -27.11 2.26
CA SER A 447 7.45 -28.49 2.70
C SER A 447 6.61 -28.63 3.98
N HIS A 448 6.28 -27.54 4.66
CA HIS A 448 5.48 -27.57 5.89
C HIS A 448 3.98 -27.78 5.64
N MET A 449 3.53 -27.69 4.39
CA MET A 449 2.20 -28.11 3.97
C MET A 449 2.35 -29.21 2.92
N SER A 450 1.68 -30.34 3.11
CA SER A 450 1.74 -31.45 2.15
C SER A 450 1.12 -31.05 0.80
N ASP A 451 1.63 -31.63 -0.29
CA ASP A 451 1.16 -31.29 -1.64
C ASP A 451 -0.30 -31.69 -1.87
N GLU A 452 -0.77 -32.80 -1.29
CA GLU A 452 -2.19 -33.19 -1.30
C GLU A 452 -3.07 -32.09 -0.69
N ARG A 453 -2.59 -31.50 0.41
CA ARG A 453 -3.32 -30.44 1.08
C ARG A 453 -3.31 -29.14 0.30
N LYS A 454 -2.16 -28.75 -0.26
CA LYS A 454 -2.07 -27.59 -1.17
C LYS A 454 -3.06 -27.77 -2.33
N ALA A 455 -3.05 -28.95 -2.97
CA ALA A 455 -3.96 -29.27 -4.07
C ALA A 455 -5.43 -29.16 -3.68
N LYS A 456 -5.80 -29.66 -2.49
CA LYS A 456 -7.16 -29.55 -1.95
C LYS A 456 -7.58 -28.09 -1.75
N VAL A 457 -6.79 -27.28 -1.03
CA VAL A 457 -7.10 -25.86 -0.76
C VAL A 457 -7.21 -25.08 -2.07
N SER A 458 -6.30 -25.34 -3.03
CA SER A 458 -6.34 -24.71 -4.35
C SER A 458 -7.58 -25.07 -5.17
N ALA A 459 -8.03 -26.33 -5.12
CA ALA A 459 -9.25 -26.77 -5.78
C ALA A 459 -10.51 -26.16 -5.14
N GLU A 460 -10.55 -26.08 -3.80
CA GLU A 460 -11.62 -25.40 -3.07
C GLU A 460 -11.68 -23.91 -3.42
N HIS A 461 -10.53 -23.24 -3.47
CA HIS A 461 -10.41 -21.84 -3.88
C HIS A 461 -10.89 -21.61 -5.32
N GLU A 462 -10.46 -22.45 -6.27
CA GLU A 462 -10.93 -22.35 -7.66
C GLU A 462 -12.45 -22.55 -7.76
N LYS A 463 -13.00 -23.52 -7.04
CA LYS A 463 -14.44 -23.73 -6.98
C LYS A 463 -15.15 -22.49 -6.44
N TYR A 464 -14.74 -21.98 -5.28
CA TYR A 464 -15.30 -20.76 -4.70
C TYR A 464 -15.18 -19.58 -5.68
N TYR A 465 -14.02 -19.39 -6.29
CA TYR A 465 -13.81 -18.32 -7.26
C TYR A 465 -14.76 -18.46 -8.46
N ARG A 466 -14.93 -19.65 -9.04
CA ARG A 466 -15.83 -19.88 -10.17
C ARG A 466 -17.30 -19.73 -9.80
N ASP A 467 -17.70 -20.21 -8.63
CA ASP A 467 -19.08 -20.15 -8.14
C ASP A 467 -19.50 -18.70 -7.82
N ASN A 468 -18.60 -17.90 -7.25
CA ASN A 468 -18.85 -16.48 -6.91
C ASN A 468 -18.49 -15.50 -8.04
N ARG A 469 -17.96 -15.99 -9.17
CA ARG A 469 -17.66 -15.18 -10.37
C ARG A 469 -18.92 -14.87 -11.21
N VAL A 470 -20.07 -15.44 -10.90
CA VAL A 470 -21.32 -15.34 -11.68
C VAL A 470 -22.30 -14.33 -11.03
N PRO A 471 -23.03 -13.55 -11.84
CA PRO A 471 -22.68 -12.17 -12.17
C PRO A 471 -22.90 -11.23 -10.97
N THR A 472 -21.87 -10.98 -10.15
CA THR A 472 -21.90 -9.72 -9.43
C THR A 472 -22.00 -8.61 -10.49
N ARG A 473 -22.83 -7.59 -10.28
CA ARG A 473 -23.07 -6.50 -11.26
C ARG A 473 -21.79 -5.76 -11.68
N HIS A 474 -20.65 -6.11 -11.09
CA HIS A 474 -19.32 -5.66 -11.46
C HIS A 474 -18.85 -6.34 -12.77
N VAL A 475 -19.22 -5.77 -13.91
CA VAL A 475 -18.88 -6.23 -15.27
C VAL A 475 -17.40 -5.94 -15.62
N THR A 476 -16.44 -6.41 -14.82
CA THR A 476 -15.03 -6.42 -15.23
C THR A 476 -14.64 -7.72 -15.94
N HIS A 477 -15.49 -8.74 -15.87
CA HIS A 477 -15.21 -10.11 -16.34
C HIS A 477 -16.11 -10.54 -17.50
N GLY A 478 -16.91 -9.62 -18.06
CA GLY A 478 -17.54 -9.88 -19.35
C GLY A 478 -16.44 -10.16 -20.38
N LYS A 479 -16.57 -11.23 -21.16
CA LYS A 479 -15.78 -11.37 -22.39
C LYS A 479 -16.25 -10.25 -23.31
N HIS A 480 -15.64 -9.08 -23.17
CA HIS A 480 -15.81 -8.04 -24.16
C HIS A 480 -15.01 -8.49 -25.38
N ASP A 481 -15.73 -8.77 -26.47
CA ASP A 481 -15.13 -9.28 -27.71
C ASP A 481 -14.08 -8.31 -28.29
N ASN A 482 -14.04 -7.06 -27.80
CA ASN A 482 -13.10 -6.03 -28.22
C ASN A 482 -11.89 -5.84 -27.27
N ASN A 483 -11.68 -6.65 -26.23
CA ASN A 483 -10.54 -6.50 -25.31
C ASN A 483 -9.20 -6.44 -26.06
N GLN A 484 -8.97 -7.37 -26.99
CA GLN A 484 -7.72 -7.41 -27.75
C GLN A 484 -7.57 -6.19 -28.65
N VAL A 485 -8.65 -5.76 -29.32
CA VAL A 485 -8.66 -4.56 -30.17
C VAL A 485 -8.28 -3.31 -29.38
N LEU A 486 -8.82 -3.17 -28.17
CA LEU A 486 -8.53 -2.06 -27.28
C LEU A 486 -7.08 -2.09 -26.75
N MET A 487 -6.58 -3.27 -26.37
CA MET A 487 -5.17 -3.43 -25.97
C MET A 487 -4.23 -3.09 -27.14
N ASP A 488 -4.53 -3.56 -28.34
CA ASP A 488 -3.72 -3.27 -29.53
C ASP A 488 -3.76 -1.78 -29.87
N SER A 489 -4.94 -1.13 -29.77
CA SER A 489 -5.06 0.32 -29.94
C SER A 489 -4.13 1.10 -28.98
N LEU A 490 -4.11 0.73 -27.69
CA LEU A 490 -3.19 1.36 -26.73
C LEU A 490 -1.72 1.07 -27.03
N ARG A 491 -1.37 -0.16 -27.45
CA ARG A 491 0.01 -0.53 -27.79
C ARG A 491 0.56 0.30 -28.94
N TYR A 492 -0.28 0.60 -29.93
CA TYR A 492 0.10 1.40 -31.10
C TYR A 492 -0.11 2.90 -30.91
N ASP A 493 -0.62 3.33 -29.75
CA ASP A 493 -0.79 4.74 -29.46
C ASP A 493 0.57 5.44 -29.28
N PRO A 494 0.83 6.59 -29.94
CA PRO A 494 2.12 7.25 -29.88
C PRO A 494 2.47 7.86 -28.51
N VAL A 495 1.48 8.17 -27.67
CA VAL A 495 1.67 8.78 -26.35
C VAL A 495 1.72 7.70 -25.26
N PHE A 496 0.78 6.76 -25.29
CA PHE A 496 0.64 5.76 -24.23
C PHE A 496 1.41 4.47 -24.51
N GLY A 497 1.54 4.07 -25.78
CA GLY A 497 2.15 2.79 -26.19
C GLY A 497 3.59 2.63 -25.71
N PRO A 498 4.51 3.56 -26.01
CA PRO A 498 5.92 3.44 -25.62
C PRO A 498 6.15 3.29 -24.10
N PRO A 499 5.62 4.17 -23.22
CA PRO A 499 5.83 4.01 -21.77
C PRO A 499 5.14 2.75 -21.22
N MET A 500 3.92 2.43 -21.66
CA MET A 500 3.23 1.20 -21.21
C MET A 500 3.93 -0.08 -21.67
N GLY A 501 4.48 -0.11 -22.88
CA GLY A 501 5.24 -1.25 -23.39
C GLY A 501 6.48 -1.56 -22.54
N LYS A 502 7.18 -0.52 -22.08
CA LYS A 502 8.33 -0.68 -21.17
C LYS A 502 7.91 -1.13 -19.77
N MET A 503 6.79 -0.62 -19.26
CA MET A 503 6.20 -1.13 -18.00
C MET A 503 5.82 -2.61 -18.13
N GLU A 504 5.20 -3.01 -19.25
CA GLU A 504 4.86 -4.41 -19.55
C GLU A 504 6.11 -5.28 -19.61
N GLU A 505 7.21 -4.79 -20.19
CA GLU A 505 8.50 -5.48 -20.20
C GLU A 505 9.04 -5.73 -18.78
N VAL A 506 9.00 -4.72 -17.90
CA VAL A 506 9.43 -4.85 -16.49
C VAL A 506 8.60 -5.91 -15.76
N VAL A 507 7.28 -5.89 -15.90
CA VAL A 507 6.35 -6.88 -15.32
C VAL A 507 6.68 -8.28 -15.85
N ASN A 508 6.75 -8.45 -17.18
CA ASN A 508 6.98 -9.74 -17.81
C ASN A 508 8.35 -10.32 -17.44
N ARG A 509 9.39 -9.47 -17.38
CA ARG A 509 10.73 -9.88 -16.95
C ARG A 509 10.73 -10.39 -15.52
N ARG A 510 10.04 -9.71 -14.59
CA ARG A 510 9.94 -10.19 -13.21
C ARG A 510 9.19 -11.51 -13.13
N LEU A 511 8.05 -11.64 -13.81
CA LEU A 511 7.26 -12.89 -13.79
C LEU A 511 8.02 -14.07 -14.40
N ALA A 512 8.80 -13.85 -15.47
CA ALA A 512 9.65 -14.88 -16.07
C ALA A 512 10.76 -15.34 -15.11
N TYR A 513 11.40 -14.39 -14.41
CA TYR A 513 12.38 -14.70 -13.37
C TYR A 513 11.78 -15.57 -12.26
N GLU A 514 10.59 -15.24 -11.77
CA GLU A 514 9.90 -16.03 -10.73
C GLU A 514 9.57 -17.45 -11.19
N GLU A 515 9.09 -17.61 -12.43
CA GLU A 515 8.82 -18.93 -13.00
C GLU A 515 10.09 -19.78 -13.07
N GLU A 516 11.21 -19.18 -13.49
CA GLU A 516 12.50 -19.86 -13.59
C GLU A 516 13.05 -20.26 -12.22
N MET A 517 13.04 -19.35 -11.24
CA MET A 517 13.48 -19.65 -9.88
C MET A 517 12.69 -20.82 -9.26
N ARG A 518 11.37 -20.88 -9.52
CA ARG A 518 10.53 -22.00 -9.07
C ARG A 518 10.85 -23.32 -9.78
N ARG A 519 11.20 -23.28 -11.07
CA ARG A 519 11.64 -24.49 -11.78
C ARG A 519 12.93 -25.03 -11.17
N GLN A 520 13.91 -24.16 -10.91
CA GLN A 520 15.17 -24.54 -10.30
C GLN A 520 14.96 -25.14 -8.90
N GLN A 521 14.08 -24.55 -8.08
CA GLN A 521 13.73 -25.10 -6.77
C GLN A 521 13.06 -26.48 -6.79
N LYS A 522 12.45 -26.89 -7.91
CA LYS A 522 11.85 -28.24 -8.05
C LYS A 522 12.85 -29.31 -8.46
N TYR A 523 13.96 -28.92 -9.08
CA TYR A 523 15.01 -29.85 -9.52
C TYR A 523 16.06 -30.11 -8.44
N ASN A 524 16.24 -29.15 -7.53
CA ASN A 524 17.05 -29.29 -6.32
C ASN A 524 16.24 -29.94 -5.20
#